data_AF-A0AAV6U2M5-F1
#
_entry.id   AF-A0AAV6U2M5-F1
#
_cell.length_a   1.000
_cell.length_b   1.000
_cell.length_c   1.000
_cell.angle_alpha   90.00
_cell.angle_beta   90.00
_cell.angle_gamma   90.00
#
_symmetry.space_group_name_H-M   'P 1'
#
loop_
_entity.id
_entity.type
_entity.pdbx_description
1 polymer ?
#
loop_
_entity_poly.entity_id
_entity_poly.type
_entity_poly.pdbx_seq_one_letter_code
_entity_poly.pdbx_strand_id
1 'polypeptide(L)'
;MGPDTVLTLAEEKKLVHWIKDLLKCGFPKKVEDLLNTVQKIILDDGRKNPFKNGRPGKNWYASFLRRNPGLEHRVSQGVSKGRDIVTEEAIKKWFKELEDFLKNMTNLIYLNIQAGYLMEMKLRLACVPKLAR
;
A
#
# COMPACT_ATOMS: atom_id res chain seq x y z
N MET A 1 10.67 -27.29 24.53
CA MET A 1 10.03 -26.19 25.29
C MET A 1 10.86 -24.94 25.07
N GLY A 2 10.32 -23.91 24.40
CA GLY A 2 11.01 -22.63 24.18
C GLY A 2 10.81 -21.69 25.37
N PRO A 3 11.68 -20.69 25.56
CA PRO A 3 11.57 -19.75 26.68
C PRO A 3 10.22 -19.04 26.67
N ASP A 4 9.69 -18.74 27.85
CA ASP A 4 8.38 -18.14 28.06
C ASP A 4 8.16 -16.91 27.18
N THR A 5 6.95 -16.80 26.64
CA THR A 5 6.55 -15.69 25.80
C THR A 5 6.52 -14.42 26.65
N VAL A 6 7.53 -13.55 26.48
CA VAL A 6 7.57 -12.22 27.14
C VAL A 6 6.35 -11.36 26.78
N LEU A 7 5.73 -11.67 25.64
CA LEU A 7 4.45 -11.11 25.21
C LEU A 7 3.32 -12.09 25.50
N THR A 8 2.16 -11.57 25.90
CA THR A 8 0.93 -12.35 25.93
C THR A 8 0.48 -12.74 24.53
N LEU A 9 -0.30 -13.81 24.41
CA LEU A 9 -0.87 -14.25 23.14
C LEU A 9 -1.70 -13.15 22.44
N ALA A 10 -2.36 -12.29 23.22
CA ALA A 10 -3.15 -11.17 22.69
C ALA A 10 -2.25 -10.08 22.09
N GLU A 11 -1.15 -9.73 22.75
CA GLU A 11 -0.15 -8.78 22.24
C GLU A 11 0.54 -9.33 20.99
N GLU A 12 0.92 -10.61 21.00
CA GLU A 12 1.55 -11.28 19.87
C GLU A 12 0.62 -11.28 18.64
N LYS A 13 -0.68 -11.57 18.82
CA LYS A 13 -1.69 -11.47 17.74
C LYS A 13 -1.83 -10.06 17.17
N LYS A 14 -1.83 -9.03 18.03
CA LYS A 14 -1.89 -7.62 17.58
C LYS A 14 -0.66 -7.25 16.75
N LEU A 15 0.53 -7.65 17.18
CA LEU A 15 1.77 -7.43 16.42
C LEU A 15 1.73 -8.15 15.06
N VAL A 16 1.27 -9.39 15.02
CA VAL A 16 1.14 -10.16 13.77
C VAL A 16 0.16 -9.48 12.82
N HIS A 17 -0.99 -9.00 13.31
CA HIS A 17 -1.97 -8.29 12.51
C HIS A 17 -1.39 -6.99 11.93
N TRP A 18 -0.74 -6.19 12.79
CA TRP A 18 -0.07 -4.97 12.38
C TRP A 18 1.01 -5.20 11.31
N ILE A 19 1.82 -6.25 11.44
CA ILE A 19 2.81 -6.62 10.41
C ILE A 19 2.11 -7.00 9.10
N LYS A 20 1.01 -7.76 9.15
CA LYS A 20 0.25 -8.14 7.96
C LYS A 20 -0.36 -6.94 7.24
N ASP A 21 -0.89 -5.97 7.96
CA ASP A 21 -1.47 -4.77 7.35
C ASP A 21 -0.41 -3.91 6.68
N LEU A 22 0.78 -3.79 7.27
CA LEU A 22 1.90 -3.11 6.63
C LEU A 22 2.37 -3.81 5.36
N LEU A 23 2.39 -5.15 5.36
CA LEU A 23 2.69 -5.94 4.18
C LEU A 23 1.66 -5.72 3.06
N LYS A 24 0.36 -5.62 3.40
CA LYS A 24 -0.70 -5.30 2.42
C LYS A 24 -0.52 -3.91 1.82
N CYS A 25 -0.05 -2.95 2.61
CA CYS A 25 0.25 -1.59 2.15
C CYS A 25 1.57 -1.48 1.37
N GLY A 26 2.31 -2.58 1.17
CA GLY A 26 3.57 -2.58 0.42
C GLY A 26 4.80 -2.12 1.20
N PHE A 27 4.72 -2.06 2.53
CA PHE A 27 5.83 -1.65 3.41
C PHE A 27 6.35 -2.87 4.21
N PRO A 28 7.34 -3.62 3.67
CA PRO A 28 7.98 -4.68 4.42
C PRO A 28 8.75 -4.10 5.60
N LYS A 29 8.37 -4.50 6.83
CA LYS A 29 9.06 -4.03 8.03
C LYS A 29 10.43 -4.67 8.18
N LYS A 30 11.43 -3.85 8.52
CA LYS A 30 12.74 -4.34 8.93
C LYS A 30 12.62 -5.02 10.28
N VAL A 31 13.42 -6.07 10.48
CA VAL A 31 13.49 -6.82 11.75
C VAL A 31 13.71 -5.87 12.94
N GLU A 32 14.55 -4.85 12.77
CA GLU A 32 14.85 -3.87 13.81
C GLU A 32 13.63 -3.08 14.27
N ASP A 33 12.69 -2.75 13.38
CA ASP A 33 11.49 -1.99 13.76
C ASP A 33 10.59 -2.82 14.66
N LEU A 34 10.51 -4.14 14.43
CA LEU A 34 9.77 -5.04 15.29
C LEU A 34 10.44 -5.14 16.66
N LEU A 35 11.77 -5.30 16.71
CA LEU A 35 12.52 -5.37 17.95
C LEU A 35 12.39 -4.07 18.77
N ASN A 36 12.47 -2.91 18.12
CA ASN A 36 12.25 -1.60 18.74
C ASN A 36 10.84 -1.48 19.31
N THR A 37 9.83 -1.93 18.57
CA THR A 37 8.43 -1.88 19.02
C THR A 37 8.23 -2.72 20.27
N VAL A 38 8.75 -3.95 20.26
CA VAL A 38 8.64 -4.86 21.41
C VAL A 38 9.44 -4.34 22.61
N GLN A 39 10.63 -3.78 22.38
CA GLN A 39 11.40 -3.13 23.44
C GLN A 39 10.61 -1.99 24.08
N LYS A 40 9.97 -1.14 23.28
CA LYS A 40 9.14 -0.04 23.80
C LYS A 40 7.99 -0.55 24.65
N ILE A 41 7.24 -1.56 24.18
CA ILE A 41 6.14 -2.17 24.94
C ILE A 41 6.64 -2.69 26.31
N ILE A 42 7.80 -3.35 26.34
CA ILE A 42 8.37 -3.91 27.57
C ILE A 42 8.84 -2.82 28.54
N LEU A 43 9.46 -1.76 28.02
CA LEU A 43 9.93 -0.63 28.83
C LEU A 43 8.75 0.17 29.41
N ASP A 44 7.72 0.44 28.59
CA ASP A 44 6.51 1.17 28.99
C ASP A 44 5.72 0.39 30.06
N ASP A 45 5.69 -0.94 29.96
CA ASP A 45 5.00 -1.83 30.90
C ASP A 45 5.82 -2.14 32.16
N GLY A 46 7.13 -1.86 32.17
CA GLY A 46 8.02 -2.13 33.30
C GLY A 46 8.15 -3.61 33.69
N ARG A 47 7.75 -4.53 32.82
CA ARG A 47 7.68 -5.98 33.12
C ARG A 47 9.07 -6.60 33.28
N LYS A 48 9.19 -7.56 34.21
CA LYS A 48 10.40 -8.39 34.33
C LYS A 48 10.56 -9.22 33.07
N ASN A 49 11.70 -9.07 32.40
CA ASN A 49 11.99 -9.72 31.13
C ASN A 49 13.42 -10.28 31.12
N PRO A 50 13.69 -11.35 30.35
CA PRO A 50 15.01 -11.96 30.25
C PRO A 50 15.97 -11.18 29.31
N PHE A 51 15.55 -10.02 28.79
CA PHE A 51 16.31 -9.30 27.78
C PHE A 51 17.28 -8.31 28.39
N LYS A 52 18.48 -8.21 27.80
CA LYS A 52 19.43 -7.15 28.15
C LYS A 52 18.86 -5.80 27.72
N ASN A 53 18.68 -4.88 28.68
CA ASN A 53 18.09 -3.55 28.47
C ASN A 53 16.67 -3.58 27.85
N GLY A 54 15.90 -4.65 28.10
CA GLY A 54 14.54 -4.78 27.55
C GLY A 54 14.46 -5.06 26.05
N ARG A 55 15.60 -5.23 25.35
CA ARG A 55 15.63 -5.43 23.88
C ARG A 55 15.64 -6.91 23.51
N PRO A 56 14.61 -7.42 22.81
CA PRO A 56 14.65 -8.79 22.31
C PRO A 56 15.76 -8.98 21.27
N GLY A 57 16.43 -10.13 21.33
CA GLY A 57 17.52 -10.48 20.40
C GLY A 57 17.07 -11.30 19.19
N LYS A 58 18.04 -11.66 18.34
CA LYS A 58 17.82 -12.49 17.14
C LYS A 58 17.13 -13.84 17.46
N ASN A 59 17.49 -14.47 18.58
CA ASN A 59 16.89 -15.75 19.00
C ASN A 59 15.40 -15.63 19.34
N TRP A 60 15.00 -14.50 19.94
CA TRP A 60 13.60 -14.22 20.21
C TRP A 60 12.84 -14.01 18.90
N TYR A 61 13.42 -13.26 17.96
CA TYR A 61 12.83 -13.05 16.64
C TYR A 61 12.65 -14.36 15.86
N ALA A 62 13.65 -15.22 15.84
CA ALA A 62 13.56 -16.55 15.21
C ALA A 62 12.44 -17.40 15.84
N SER A 63 12.32 -17.34 17.17
CA SER A 63 11.25 -18.03 17.89
C SER A 63 9.87 -17.44 17.58
N PHE A 64 9.76 -16.12 17.45
CA PHE A 64 8.54 -15.41 17.05
C PHE A 64 8.09 -15.79 15.65
N LEU A 65 9.01 -15.86 14.68
CA LEU A 65 8.70 -16.33 13.32
C LEU A 65 8.26 -17.80 13.32
N ARG A 66 8.93 -18.67 14.08
CA ARG A 66 8.54 -20.09 14.19
C ARG A 66 7.12 -20.27 14.75
N ARG A 67 6.68 -19.39 15.64
CA ARG A 67 5.28 -19.38 16.15
C ARG A 67 4.29 -18.81 15.15
N ASN A 68 4.76 -18.01 14.18
CA ASN A 68 3.94 -17.28 13.23
C ASN A 68 4.42 -17.53 11.78
N PRO A 69 4.28 -18.77 11.26
CA PRO A 69 4.81 -19.13 9.93
C PRO A 69 4.20 -18.30 8.78
N GLY A 70 3.00 -17.74 8.97
CA GLY A 70 2.38 -16.82 8.00
C GLY A 70 3.04 -15.44 7.87
N LEU A 71 4.13 -15.18 8.61
CA LEU A 71 4.96 -13.98 8.52
C LEU A 71 6.30 -14.22 7.82
N GLU A 72 6.58 -15.47 7.39
CA GLU A 72 7.82 -15.79 6.71
C GLU A 72 8.01 -14.88 5.48
N HIS A 73 9.18 -14.26 5.45
CA HIS A 73 9.56 -13.19 4.53
C HIS A 73 9.20 -13.54 3.08
N ARG A 74 8.46 -12.66 2.40
CA ARG A 74 8.80 -12.41 0.99
C ARG A 74 10.20 -11.81 1.05
N VAL A 75 11.22 -12.61 0.71
CA VAL A 75 12.54 -12.05 0.39
C VAL A 75 12.25 -10.94 -0.62
N SER A 76 12.58 -9.69 -0.28
CA SER A 76 12.54 -8.62 -1.26
C SER A 76 13.48 -9.06 -2.36
N GLN A 77 12.93 -9.56 -3.47
CA GLN A 77 13.67 -9.73 -4.70
C GLN A 77 14.30 -8.36 -4.91
N GLY A 78 15.63 -8.29 -4.83
CA GLY A 78 16.35 -7.04 -5.03
C GLY A 78 15.79 -6.40 -6.28
N VAL A 79 15.38 -5.14 -6.19
CA VAL A 79 14.81 -4.41 -7.31
C VAL A 79 15.80 -4.63 -8.46
N SER A 80 15.39 -5.44 -9.45
CA SER A 80 16.29 -5.89 -10.50
C SER A 80 16.90 -4.66 -11.17
N LYS A 81 18.19 -4.71 -11.53
CA LYS A 81 18.90 -3.65 -12.30
C LYS A 81 18.12 -3.12 -13.52
N GLY A 82 17.10 -3.83 -13.99
CA GLY A 82 16.12 -3.33 -14.96
C GLY A 82 15.31 -2.10 -14.53
N ARG A 83 15.30 -1.69 -13.24
CA ARG A 83 14.77 -0.37 -12.83
C ARG A 83 15.83 0.74 -12.80
N ASP A 84 17.11 0.41 -12.89
CA ASP A 84 18.21 1.40 -12.86
C ASP A 84 18.54 1.98 -14.24
N ILE A 85 18.05 1.36 -15.32
CA ILE A 85 18.23 1.88 -16.68
C ILE A 85 17.05 2.81 -16.99
N VAL A 86 16.91 3.88 -16.21
CA VAL A 86 16.03 4.99 -16.55
C VAL A 86 16.88 5.96 -17.36
N THR A 87 16.73 5.92 -18.68
CA THR A 87 17.39 6.88 -19.57
C THR A 87 16.57 8.17 -19.66
N GLU A 88 17.21 9.29 -20.02
CA GLU A 88 16.52 10.57 -20.20
C GLU A 88 15.41 10.44 -21.26
N GLU A 89 15.66 9.65 -22.30
CA GLU A 89 14.71 9.38 -23.38
C GLU A 89 13.48 8.63 -22.86
N ALA A 90 13.66 7.68 -21.95
CA ALA A 90 12.56 6.93 -21.35
C ALA A 90 11.66 7.84 -20.50
N ILE A 91 12.25 8.75 -19.72
CA ILE A 91 11.51 9.74 -18.93
C ILE A 91 10.73 10.69 -19.85
N LYS A 92 11.40 11.28 -20.85
CA LYS A 92 10.76 12.20 -21.81
C LYS A 92 9.62 11.53 -22.57
N LYS A 93 9.81 10.28 -23.00
CA LYS A 93 8.77 9.50 -23.66
C LYS A 93 7.57 9.29 -22.75
N TRP A 94 7.78 8.92 -21.49
CA TRP A 94 6.70 8.74 -20.52
C TRP A 94 5.89 10.02 -20.31
N PHE A 95 6.56 11.17 -20.15
CA PHE A 95 5.87 12.46 -20.02
C PHE A 95 5.05 12.81 -21.26
N LYS A 96 5.59 12.55 -22.46
CA LYS A 96 4.86 12.77 -23.72
C LYS A 96 3.62 11.88 -23.83
N GLU A 97 3.76 10.58 -23.52
CA GLU A 97 2.62 9.64 -23.53
C GLU A 97 1.53 10.05 -22.53
N LEU A 98 1.93 10.56 -21.36
CA LEU A 98 1.00 11.07 -20.35
C LEU A 98 0.28 12.33 -20.85
N GLU A 99 0.98 13.28 -21.46
CA GLU A 99 0.34 14.46 -22.07
C GLU A 99 -0.66 14.08 -23.16
N ASP A 100 -0.29 13.15 -24.04
CA ASP A 100 -1.15 12.70 -25.14
C ASP A 100 -2.40 11.99 -24.60
N PHE A 101 -2.23 11.17 -23.56
CA PHE A 101 -3.34 10.53 -22.85
C PHE A 101 -4.31 11.56 -22.25
N LEU A 102 -3.79 12.56 -21.53
CA LEU A 102 -4.61 13.61 -20.91
C LEU A 102 -5.35 14.46 -21.95
N LYS A 103 -4.68 14.81 -23.06
CA LYS A 103 -5.31 15.55 -24.18
C LYS A 103 -6.42 14.73 -24.81
N ASN A 104 -6.17 13.45 -25.09
CA ASN A 104 -7.18 12.56 -25.67
C ASN A 104 -8.40 12.41 -24.74
N MET A 105 -8.16 12.18 -23.45
CA MET A 105 -9.24 12.08 -22.46
C MET A 105 -10.07 13.36 -22.40
N THR A 106 -9.43 14.52 -22.40
CA THR A 106 -10.13 15.83 -22.41
C THR A 106 -10.94 16.03 -23.69
N ASN A 107 -10.39 15.63 -24.84
CA ASN A 107 -11.05 15.76 -26.14
C ASN A 107 -12.29 14.85 -26.23
N LEU A 108 -12.20 13.62 -25.72
CA LEU A 108 -13.34 12.69 -25.62
C LEU A 108 -14.44 13.24 -24.70
N ILE A 109 -14.07 13.86 -23.58
CA ILE A 109 -15.03 14.51 -22.68
C ILE A 109 -15.74 15.67 -23.39
N TYR A 110 -14.99 16.52 -24.10
CA TYR A 110 -15.56 17.66 -24.82
C TYR A 110 -16.53 17.24 -25.93
N LEU A 111 -16.16 16.22 -26.72
CA LEU A 111 -17.01 15.67 -27.78
C LEU A 111 -18.29 15.03 -27.22
N ASN A 112 -18.20 14.30 -26.10
CA ASN A 112 -19.36 13.68 -25.47
C ASN A 112 -20.32 14.72 -24.87
N ILE A 113 -19.79 15.80 -24.29
CA ILE A 113 -20.60 16.90 -23.78
C ILE A 113 -21.32 17.61 -24.93
N GLN A 114 -20.63 17.91 -26.04
CA GLN A 114 -21.21 18.56 -27.22
C GLN A 114 -22.31 17.69 -27.85
N ALA A 115 -22.08 16.37 -27.96
CA ALA A 115 -23.07 15.42 -28.48
C ALA A 115 -24.32 15.36 -27.60
N GLY A 116 -24.16 15.40 -26.28
CA GLY A 116 -25.27 15.46 -25.31
C GLY A 116 -26.11 16.73 -25.47
N TYR A 117 -25.48 17.92 -25.54
CA TYR A 117 -26.20 19.17 -25.77
C TYR A 117 -26.94 19.18 -27.11
N LEU A 118 -26.33 18.64 -28.19
CA LEU A 118 -26.98 18.58 -29.49
C LEU A 118 -28.20 17.63 -29.50
N MET A 119 -28.15 16.53 -28.75
CA MET A 119 -29.27 15.60 -28.61
C MET A 119 -30.43 16.21 -27.82
N GLU A 120 -30.14 16.87 -26.70
CA GLU A 120 -31.12 17.62 -25.89
C GLU A 120 -31.79 18.75 -26.68
N MET A 121 -31.02 19.50 -27.48
CA MET A 121 -31.59 20.56 -28.33
C MET A 121 -32.50 19.98 -29.42
N LYS A 122 -32.13 18.86 -30.06
CA LYS A 122 -32.98 18.18 -31.05
C LYS A 122 -34.26 17.63 -30.44
N LEU A 123 -34.20 17.07 -29.23
CA LEU A 123 -35.39 16.59 -28.50
C LEU A 123 -36.33 17.73 -28.13
N ARG A 124 -35.80 18.88 -27.67
CA ARG A 124 -36.61 20.07 -27.38
C ARG A 124 -37.26 20.67 -28.63
N LEU A 125 -36.56 20.70 -29.77
CA LEU A 125 -37.12 21.14 -31.05
C LEU A 125 -38.19 20.17 -31.59
N ALA A 126 -38.03 18.87 -31.37
CA ALA A 126 -39.00 17.85 -31.78
C ALA A 126 -40.28 17.83 -30.92
N CYS A 127 -40.21 18.28 -29.65
CA CYS A 127 -41.35 18.38 -28.73
C CYS A 127 -42.11 19.71 -28.81
N VAL A 128 -41.74 20.66 -29.69
CA VAL A 128 -42.56 21.86 -29.90
C VAL A 128 -43.84 21.42 -30.62
N PRO A 129 -45.03 21.53 -29.99
CA PRO A 129 -46.27 21.24 -30.69
C PRO A 129 -46.36 22.20 -31.86
N LYS A 130 -46.65 21.68 -33.06
CA LYS A 130 -47.07 22.52 -34.18
C LYS A 130 -48.34 23.25 -33.74
N LEU A 131 -48.20 24.43 -33.14
CA LEU A 131 -49.25 25.42 -32.98
C LEU A 131 -49.55 25.91 -34.40
N ALA A 132 -50.39 25.14 -35.08
CA ALA A 132 -50.98 25.51 -36.34
C ALA A 132 -51.95 26.67 -36.09
N ARG A 133 -51.58 27.84 -36.62
CA ARG A 133 -52.49 28.80 -37.24
C ARG A 133 -51.79 29.42 -38.43
#